data_AF-A0A6L9FDY1-F1
#
_entry.id   AF-A0A6L9FDY1-F1
#
_cell.length_a   1.000
_cell.length_b   1.000
_cell.length_c   1.000
_cell.angle_alpha   90.00
_cell.angle_beta   90.00
_cell.angle_gamma   90.00
#
_symmetry.space_group_name_H-M   'P 1'
#
loop_
_entity.id
_entity.type
_entity.pdbx_description
1 polymer ?
#
loop_
_entity_poly.entity_id
_entity_poly.type
_entity_poly.pdbx_seq_one_letter_code
_entity_poly.pdbx_strand_id
1 'polypeptide(L)'
;MDFIERLQALSKKLSQVSSNLLTEEATKNALVMPFLHSVLGYDVFDPNEVIPEFTADTGTKKGEKVDYALIKDGAVQILIECKKFGESLSTNHANQLFRYFSVTNARIAILTNGSKYQFYTDLDAPNKMDEKPFLTLDLENLDEHVVPEIKKLTKSSFDVESVVDAAG
;
A
#
# COMPACT_ATOMS: atom_id res chain seq x y z
N MET A 1 -14.42 2.05 17.01
CA MET A 1 -14.36 0.86 16.16
C MET A 1 -13.02 0.18 16.36
N ASP A 2 -13.07 -1.10 16.66
CA ASP A 2 -11.91 -1.98 16.68
C ASP A 2 -11.28 -2.06 15.27
N PHE A 3 -10.02 -2.47 15.19
CA PHE A 3 -9.27 -2.48 13.92
C PHE A 3 -9.91 -3.42 12.89
N ILE A 4 -10.33 -4.62 13.32
CA ILE A 4 -11.01 -5.58 12.45
C ILE A 4 -12.34 -5.05 11.91
N GLU A 5 -13.08 -4.29 12.72
CA GLU A 5 -14.35 -3.68 12.29
C GLU A 5 -14.14 -2.69 11.13
N ARG A 6 -13.00 -1.98 11.10
CA ARG A 6 -12.65 -1.05 10.02
C ARG A 6 -12.35 -1.80 8.72
N LEU A 7 -11.62 -2.92 8.80
CA LEU A 7 -11.35 -3.81 7.67
C LEU A 7 -12.65 -4.43 7.13
N GLN A 8 -13.50 -4.94 8.01
CA GLN A 8 -14.81 -5.48 7.65
C GLN A 8 -15.73 -4.43 7.02
N ALA A 9 -15.70 -3.19 7.52
CA ALA A 9 -16.44 -2.08 6.91
C ALA A 9 -15.94 -1.76 5.49
N LEU A 10 -14.61 -1.82 5.26
CA LEU A 10 -14.05 -1.62 3.92
C LEU A 10 -14.40 -2.79 2.98
N SER A 11 -14.31 -4.03 3.44
CA SER A 11 -14.75 -5.22 2.68
C SER A 11 -16.23 -5.13 2.31
N LYS A 12 -17.10 -4.72 3.24
CA LYS A 12 -18.51 -4.45 2.96
C LYS A 12 -18.67 -3.36 1.90
N LYS A 13 -17.96 -2.23 2.03
CA LYS A 13 -17.98 -1.15 1.02
C LYS A 13 -17.58 -1.67 -0.36
N LEU A 14 -16.53 -2.49 -0.43
CA LEU A 14 -16.07 -3.09 -1.68
C LEU A 14 -17.20 -3.82 -2.40
N SER A 15 -17.94 -4.70 -1.71
CA SER A 15 -19.08 -5.41 -2.31
C SER A 15 -20.19 -4.49 -2.83
N GLN A 16 -20.34 -3.29 -2.26
CA GLN A 16 -21.37 -2.33 -2.65
C GLN A 16 -20.99 -1.50 -3.87
N VAL A 17 -19.70 -1.23 -4.07
CA VAL A 17 -19.22 -0.28 -5.08
C VAL A 17 -18.50 -0.93 -6.25
N SER A 18 -18.06 -2.18 -6.13
CA SER A 18 -17.19 -2.89 -7.08
C SER A 18 -17.69 -2.83 -8.54
N SER A 19 -19.00 -2.99 -8.76
CA SER A 19 -19.61 -2.94 -10.09
C SER A 19 -19.49 -1.59 -10.80
N ASN A 20 -19.21 -0.51 -10.06
CA ASN A 20 -19.09 0.85 -10.59
C ASN A 20 -17.64 1.34 -10.70
N LEU A 21 -16.64 0.53 -10.32
CA LEU A 21 -15.22 0.89 -10.35
C LEU A 21 -14.62 0.69 -11.74
N LEU A 22 -14.92 1.61 -12.65
CA LEU A 22 -14.54 1.50 -14.06
C LEU A 22 -13.12 1.98 -14.37
N THR A 23 -12.47 2.69 -13.45
CA THR A 23 -11.14 3.27 -13.63
C THR A 23 -10.24 3.02 -12.41
N GLU A 24 -8.94 3.15 -12.61
CA GLU A 24 -7.97 3.16 -11.51
C GLU A 24 -8.27 4.28 -10.51
N GLU A 25 -8.60 5.48 -11.00
CA GLU A 25 -8.93 6.62 -10.14
C GLU A 25 -10.21 6.37 -9.31
N ALA A 26 -11.22 5.72 -9.89
CA ALA A 26 -12.40 5.30 -9.13
C ALA A 26 -12.02 4.29 -8.03
N THR A 27 -11.09 3.38 -8.33
CA THR A 27 -10.58 2.39 -7.37
C THR A 27 -9.82 3.05 -6.22
N LYS A 28 -8.94 4.01 -6.55
CA LYS A 28 -8.19 4.81 -5.57
C LYS A 28 -9.13 5.54 -4.61
N ASN A 29 -10.08 6.31 -5.15
CA ASN A 29 -11.01 7.10 -4.34
C ASN A 29 -11.97 6.24 -3.52
N ALA A 30 -12.50 5.16 -4.11
CA ALA A 30 -13.55 4.37 -3.46
C ALA A 30 -13.00 3.35 -2.45
N LEU A 31 -11.78 2.83 -2.64
CA LEU A 31 -11.22 1.73 -1.85
C LEU A 31 -9.87 2.07 -1.21
N VAL A 32 -8.89 2.54 -1.98
CA VAL A 32 -7.51 2.75 -1.47
C VAL A 32 -7.44 3.93 -0.48
N MET A 33 -8.00 5.10 -0.82
CA MET A 33 -8.03 6.24 0.10
C MET A 33 -8.75 5.90 1.42
N PRO A 34 -9.93 5.22 1.41
CA PRO A 34 -10.53 4.72 2.65
C PRO A 34 -9.69 3.70 3.42
N PHE A 35 -8.88 2.87 2.75
CA PHE A 35 -7.93 1.99 3.42
C PHE A 35 -6.87 2.81 4.16
N LEU A 36 -6.22 3.76 3.49
CA LEU A 36 -5.23 4.64 4.09
C LEU A 36 -5.81 5.43 5.27
N HIS A 37 -6.96 6.07 5.06
CA HIS A 37 -7.59 6.95 6.04
C HIS A 37 -8.27 6.19 7.19
N SER A 38 -9.23 5.32 6.87
CA SER A 38 -10.11 4.74 7.88
C SER A 38 -9.53 3.47 8.50
N VAL A 39 -8.73 2.70 7.76
CA VAL A 39 -8.11 1.46 8.26
C VAL A 39 -6.76 1.74 8.88
N LEU A 40 -5.81 2.28 8.11
CA LEU A 40 -4.45 2.54 8.59
C LEU A 40 -4.32 3.81 9.44
N GLY A 41 -5.25 4.75 9.31
CA GLY A 41 -5.30 5.95 10.13
C GLY A 41 -4.37 7.08 9.67
N TYR A 42 -3.92 7.06 8.40
CA TYR A 42 -3.14 8.14 7.82
C TYR A 42 -4.06 9.28 7.36
N ASP A 43 -3.64 10.52 7.58
CA ASP A 43 -4.41 11.69 7.12
C ASP A 43 -4.21 11.94 5.62
N VAL A 44 -5.13 11.44 4.80
CA VAL A 44 -5.13 11.63 3.34
C VAL A 44 -5.35 13.09 2.91
N PHE A 45 -5.68 13.99 3.84
CA PHE A 45 -5.83 15.42 3.59
C PHE A 45 -4.61 16.23 4.02
N ASP A 46 -3.64 15.62 4.71
CA ASP A 46 -2.35 16.25 5.02
C ASP A 46 -1.31 15.88 3.96
N PRO A 47 -0.91 16.82 3.09
CA PRO A 47 0.09 16.57 2.05
C PRO A 47 1.50 16.37 2.60
N ASN A 48 1.74 16.54 3.90
CA ASN A 48 3.01 16.17 4.55
C ASN A 48 2.99 14.73 5.08
N GLU A 49 1.85 14.05 5.02
CA GLU A 49 1.66 12.70 5.53
C GLU A 49 1.34 11.72 4.40
N VAL A 50 0.41 12.07 3.51
CA VAL A 50 0.07 11.27 2.32
C VAL A 50 0.31 12.13 1.09
N ILE A 51 1.37 11.81 0.34
CA ILE A 51 1.71 12.52 -0.89
C ILE A 51 1.17 11.74 -2.08
N PRO A 52 0.14 12.23 -2.79
CA PRO A 52 -0.29 11.65 -4.04
C PRO A 52 0.72 11.97 -5.16
N GLU A 53 0.79 11.11 -6.18
CA GLU A 53 1.64 11.30 -7.36
C GLU A 53 3.11 11.63 -7.00
N PHE A 54 3.66 10.95 -6.00
CA PHE A 54 5.01 11.21 -5.50
C PHE A 54 6.05 10.88 -6.57
N THR A 55 6.89 11.86 -6.89
CA THR A 55 7.95 11.69 -7.91
C THR A 55 9.11 10.87 -7.35
N ALA A 56 9.41 9.74 -7.98
CA ALA A 56 10.51 8.85 -7.64
C ALA A 56 11.42 8.67 -8.87
N ASP A 57 12.10 9.76 -9.24
CA ASP A 57 12.95 9.79 -10.42
C ASP A 57 14.23 8.98 -10.23
N THR A 58 14.59 8.23 -11.27
CA THR A 58 15.87 7.53 -11.35
C THR A 58 16.83 8.32 -12.24
N GLY A 59 18.13 8.06 -12.15
CA GLY A 59 19.12 8.73 -13.02
C GLY A 59 18.86 8.54 -14.52
N THR A 60 18.11 7.50 -14.92
CA THR A 60 17.82 7.15 -16.32
C THR A 60 16.38 7.45 -16.75
N LYS A 61 15.45 7.67 -15.82
CA LYS A 61 14.05 8.01 -16.10
C LYS A 61 13.55 9.14 -15.21
N LYS A 62 13.08 10.22 -15.85
CA LYS A 62 12.53 11.41 -15.19
C LYS A 62 11.02 11.48 -15.37
N GLY A 63 10.34 12.07 -14.39
CA GLY A 63 8.89 12.19 -14.32
C GLY A 63 8.18 10.89 -13.93
N GLU A 64 8.88 9.90 -13.36
CA GLU A 64 8.17 8.71 -12.86
C GLU A 64 7.51 9.01 -11.52
N LYS A 65 6.24 8.65 -11.39
CA LYS A 65 5.42 8.91 -10.21
C LYS A 65 4.84 7.61 -9.69
N VAL A 66 4.85 7.47 -8.37
CA VAL A 66 4.09 6.46 -7.64
C VAL A 66 2.80 7.08 -7.13
N ASP A 67 1.73 6.29 -7.02
CA ASP A 67 0.41 6.82 -6.74
C ASP A 67 0.31 7.50 -5.38
N TYR A 68 0.86 6.87 -4.34
CA TYR A 68 0.95 7.46 -3.01
C TYR A 68 2.29 7.15 -2.35
N ALA A 69 2.79 8.11 -1.57
CA ALA A 69 3.85 7.91 -0.60
C ALA A 69 3.34 8.29 0.80
N LEU A 70 3.58 7.43 1.78
CA LEU A 70 3.31 7.73 3.20
C LEU A 70 4.60 8.22 3.86
N ILE A 71 4.50 9.37 4.51
CA ILE A 71 5.61 10.05 5.16
C ILE A 71 5.48 9.84 6.67
N LYS A 72 6.60 9.49 7.30
CA LYS A 72 6.74 9.49 8.74
C LYS A 72 8.09 10.09 9.11
N ASP A 73 8.08 10.98 10.10
CA ASP A 73 9.28 11.66 10.59
C ASP A 73 10.10 12.35 9.47
N GLY A 74 9.38 12.90 8.47
CA GLY A 74 9.96 13.60 7.34
C GLY A 74 10.57 12.72 6.24
N ALA A 75 10.44 11.39 6.35
CA ALA A 75 10.95 10.44 5.35
C ALA A 75 9.82 9.58 4.76
N VAL A 76 9.97 9.22 3.49
CA VAL A 76 9.10 8.24 2.83
C VAL A 76 9.31 6.87 3.48
N GLN A 77 8.25 6.28 4.00
CA GLN A 77 8.28 4.96 4.63
C GLN A 77 7.62 3.88 3.77
N ILE A 78 6.49 4.23 3.15
CA ILE A 78 5.65 3.30 2.40
C ILE A 78 5.35 3.90 1.03
N LEU A 79 5.61 3.14 -0.03
CA LEU A 79 5.18 3.45 -1.39
C LEU A 79 3.97 2.61 -1.76
N ILE A 80 2.98 3.20 -2.43
CA ILE A 80 1.77 2.49 -2.87
C ILE A 80 1.55 2.72 -4.36
N GLU A 81 1.54 1.62 -5.11
CA GLU A 81 1.12 1.57 -6.51
C GLU A 81 -0.27 0.94 -6.60
N CYS A 82 -1.18 1.61 -7.29
CA CYS A 82 -2.56 1.19 -7.44
C CYS A 82 -2.81 0.72 -8.88
N LYS A 83 -3.83 -0.13 -9.03
CA LYS A 83 -4.36 -0.61 -10.30
C LYS A 83 -5.87 -0.56 -10.28
N LYS A 84 -6.48 -0.70 -11.45
CA LYS A 84 -7.94 -0.73 -11.56
C LYS A 84 -8.51 -1.97 -10.86
N PHE A 85 -9.64 -1.81 -10.18
CA PHE A 85 -10.38 -2.92 -9.61
C PHE A 85 -10.66 -4.01 -10.65
N GLY A 86 -10.47 -5.28 -10.26
CA GLY A 86 -10.61 -6.44 -11.14
C GLY A 86 -9.38 -6.71 -12.03
N GLU A 87 -8.41 -5.80 -12.08
CA GLU A 87 -7.13 -6.05 -12.75
C GLU A 87 -6.24 -6.96 -11.89
N SER A 88 -5.60 -7.94 -12.53
CA SER A 88 -4.64 -8.81 -11.86
C SER A 88 -3.34 -8.06 -11.54
N LEU A 89 -2.86 -8.20 -10.31
CA LEU A 89 -1.56 -7.68 -9.90
C LEU A 89 -0.45 -8.53 -10.53
N SER A 90 0.33 -7.92 -11.42
CA SER A 90 1.32 -8.62 -12.25
C SER A 90 2.76 -8.30 -11.84
N THR A 91 3.70 -9.16 -12.24
CA THR A 91 5.15 -8.91 -12.06
C THR A 91 5.61 -7.62 -12.73
N ASN A 92 4.98 -7.21 -13.84
CA ASN A 92 5.30 -5.93 -14.49
C ASN A 92 4.96 -4.73 -13.60
N HIS A 93 3.86 -4.80 -12.83
CA HIS A 93 3.49 -3.76 -11.87
C HIS A 93 4.48 -3.74 -10.70
N ALA A 94 4.87 -4.91 -10.19
CA ALA A 94 5.90 -5.02 -9.15
C ALA A 94 7.24 -4.44 -9.63
N ASN A 95 7.64 -4.66 -10.89
CA ASN A 95 8.85 -4.09 -11.47
C ASN A 95 8.83 -2.56 -11.56
N GLN A 96 7.65 -1.94 -11.65
CA GLN A 96 7.51 -0.48 -11.56
C GLN A 96 7.77 0.00 -10.14
N LEU A 97 7.10 -0.60 -9.17
CA LEU A 97 7.25 -0.28 -7.75
C LEU A 97 8.69 -0.52 -7.26
N PHE A 98 9.34 -1.58 -7.73
CA PHE A 98 10.76 -1.88 -7.47
C PHE A 98 11.70 -0.70 -7.81
N ARG A 99 11.48 -0.03 -8.95
CA ARG A 99 12.33 1.09 -9.37
C ARG A 99 12.17 2.30 -8.47
N TYR A 100 10.96 2.54 -7.97
CA TYR A 100 10.68 3.64 -7.05
C TYR A 100 11.26 3.35 -5.68
N PHE A 101 11.11 2.11 -5.23
CA PHE A 101 11.66 1.65 -3.97
C PHE A 101 13.16 1.92 -3.88
N SER A 102 13.93 1.52 -4.90
CA SER A 102 15.40 1.61 -4.88
C SER A 102 15.99 3.04 -4.88
N VAL A 103 15.17 4.07 -5.16
CA VAL A 103 15.60 5.49 -5.14
C VAL A 103 14.98 6.29 -4.00
N THR A 104 14.31 5.62 -3.07
CA THR A 104 13.71 6.24 -1.88
C THR A 104 14.25 5.60 -0.60
N ASN A 105 13.89 6.15 0.56
CA ASN A 105 14.16 5.53 1.86
C ASN A 105 13.02 4.58 2.31
N ALA A 106 12.08 4.28 1.42
CA ALA A 106 10.98 3.40 1.74
C ALA A 106 11.52 2.00 2.05
N ARG A 107 10.94 1.36 3.07
CA ARG A 107 11.25 -0.03 3.46
C ARG A 107 10.07 -0.96 3.21
N ILE A 108 8.90 -0.39 2.91
CA ILE A 108 7.68 -1.11 2.60
C ILE A 108 7.11 -0.59 1.29
N ALA A 109 6.63 -1.51 0.45
CA ALA A 109 5.93 -1.20 -0.79
C ALA A 109 4.59 -1.93 -0.83
N ILE A 110 3.55 -1.31 -1.37
CA ILE A 110 2.22 -1.89 -1.51
C ILE A 110 1.81 -1.82 -2.98
N LEU A 111 1.46 -2.98 -3.54
CA LEU A 111 0.80 -3.06 -4.83
C LEU A 111 -0.66 -3.48 -4.61
N THR A 112 -1.62 -2.72 -5.13
CA THR A 112 -3.04 -2.99 -4.88
C THR A 112 -3.95 -2.69 -6.07
N ASN A 113 -5.06 -3.42 -6.17
CA ASN A 113 -6.19 -3.11 -7.07
C ASN A 113 -7.45 -2.72 -6.28
N GLY A 114 -7.29 -2.31 -5.02
CA GLY A 114 -8.37 -1.97 -4.10
C GLY A 114 -9.03 -3.17 -3.41
N SER A 115 -8.98 -4.39 -3.97
CA SER A 115 -9.48 -5.62 -3.32
C SER A 115 -8.37 -6.45 -2.70
N LYS A 116 -7.23 -6.54 -3.38
CA LYS A 116 -6.03 -7.23 -2.91
C LYS A 116 -4.91 -6.25 -2.67
N TYR A 117 -4.18 -6.43 -1.59
CA TYR A 117 -3.01 -5.64 -1.21
C TYR A 117 -1.83 -6.60 -1.03
N GLN A 118 -0.80 -6.43 -1.84
CA GLN A 118 0.45 -7.18 -1.74
C GLN A 118 1.50 -6.27 -1.11
N PHE A 119 2.04 -6.69 0.03
CA PHE A 119 3.03 -5.92 0.79
C PHE A 119 4.41 -6.53 0.56
N TYR A 120 5.36 -5.68 0.21
CA TYR A 120 6.74 -6.02 -0.08
C TYR A 120 7.65 -5.28 0.89
N THR A 121 8.83 -5.83 1.11
CA THR A 121 9.89 -5.22 1.91
C THR A 121 11.25 -5.50 1.25
N ASP A 122 12.35 -5.30 1.96
CA ASP A 122 13.73 -5.44 1.48
C ASP A 122 14.56 -6.40 2.34
N LEU A 123 14.00 -7.57 2.64
CA LEU A 123 14.65 -8.59 3.48
C LEU A 123 15.85 -9.21 2.78
N ASP A 124 15.75 -9.47 1.47
CA ASP A 124 16.80 -10.16 0.73
C ASP A 124 18.05 -9.28 0.56
N ALA A 125 17.86 -7.97 0.37
CA ALA A 125 18.94 -7.00 0.29
C ALA A 125 18.47 -5.58 0.65
N PRO A 126 19.25 -4.81 1.42
CA PRO A 126 18.87 -3.45 1.80
C PRO A 126 18.55 -2.55 0.60
N ASN A 127 17.45 -1.81 0.69
CA ASN A 127 16.96 -0.90 -0.36
C ASN A 127 16.73 -1.60 -1.73
N LYS A 128 16.43 -2.90 -1.70
CA LYS A 128 16.04 -3.67 -2.87
C LYS A 128 14.76 -4.43 -2.53
N MET A 129 13.65 -4.00 -3.14
CA MET A 129 12.37 -4.65 -2.93
C MET A 129 12.42 -6.13 -3.31
N ASP A 130 11.92 -6.99 -2.43
CA ASP A 130 11.85 -8.44 -2.62
C ASP A 130 10.95 -8.79 -3.82
N GLU A 131 11.22 -9.92 -4.47
CA GLU A 131 10.46 -10.35 -5.66
C GLU A 131 9.03 -10.80 -5.33
N LYS A 132 8.82 -11.23 -4.08
CA LYS A 132 7.54 -11.76 -3.59
C LYS A 132 7.03 -10.91 -2.43
N PRO A 133 5.71 -10.72 -2.32
CA PRO A 133 5.15 -10.06 -1.16
C PRO A 133 5.31 -10.97 0.07
N PHE A 134 5.66 -10.38 1.21
CA PHE A 134 5.71 -11.09 2.50
C PHE A 134 4.31 -11.25 3.10
N LEU A 135 3.38 -10.38 2.73
CA LEU A 135 2.01 -10.37 3.23
C LEU A 135 1.03 -10.06 2.09
N THR A 136 -0.13 -10.71 2.11
CA THR A 136 -1.24 -10.38 1.21
C THR A 136 -2.54 -10.25 2.01
N LEU A 137 -3.24 -9.14 1.82
CA LEU A 137 -4.59 -8.93 2.33
C LEU A 137 -5.58 -9.03 1.17
N ASP A 138 -6.57 -9.91 1.31
CA ASP A 138 -7.69 -10.05 0.38
C ASP A 138 -8.98 -9.56 1.07
N LEU A 139 -9.52 -8.42 0.63
CA LEU A 139 -10.75 -7.87 1.20
C LEU A 139 -12.00 -8.62 0.79
N GLU A 140 -11.95 -9.42 -0.28
CA GLU A 140 -13.06 -10.27 -0.71
C GLU A 140 -13.11 -11.57 0.11
N ASN A 141 -11.98 -11.96 0.70
CA ASN A 141 -11.84 -13.10 1.59
C ASN A 141 -10.86 -12.80 2.73
N LEU A 142 -11.34 -12.06 3.73
CA LEU A 142 -10.52 -11.62 4.87
C LEU A 142 -10.06 -12.81 5.71
N ASP A 143 -8.75 -13.05 5.71
CA ASP A 143 -8.11 -13.96 6.67
C ASP A 143 -7.81 -13.21 7.98
N GLU A 144 -8.40 -13.67 9.08
CA GLU A 144 -8.17 -13.03 10.39
C GLU A 144 -6.73 -13.16 10.88
N HIS A 145 -5.97 -14.15 10.39
CA HIS A 145 -4.57 -14.35 10.80
C HIS A 145 -3.64 -13.25 10.29
N VAL A 146 -3.98 -12.57 9.18
CA VAL A 146 -3.16 -11.46 8.66
C VAL A 146 -3.44 -10.13 9.36
N VAL A 147 -4.57 -10.01 10.07
CA VAL A 147 -5.04 -8.77 10.69
C VAL A 147 -4.02 -8.16 11.67
N PRO A 148 -3.35 -8.94 12.56
CA PRO A 148 -2.31 -8.40 13.43
C PRO A 148 -1.16 -7.75 12.65
N GLU A 149 -0.77 -8.33 11.52
CA GLU A 149 0.32 -7.81 10.68
C GLU A 149 -0.08 -6.52 9.97
N ILE A 150 -1.30 -6.44 9.43
CA ILE A 150 -1.82 -5.18 8.86
C ILE A 150 -1.94 -4.10 9.95
N LYS A 151 -2.26 -4.46 11.19
CA LYS A 151 -2.35 -3.50 12.31
C LYS A 151 -1.00 -2.84 12.60
N LYS A 152 0.13 -3.54 12.42
CA LYS A 152 1.47 -2.95 12.55
C LYS A 152 1.71 -1.83 11.53
N LEU A 153 1.00 -1.83 10.39
CA LEU A 153 1.11 -0.79 9.36
C LEU A 153 0.30 0.48 9.68
N THR A 154 -0.50 0.48 10.74
CA THR A 154 -1.28 1.66 11.16
C THR A 154 -0.37 2.79 11.61
N LYS A 155 -0.75 4.04 11.35
CA LYS A 155 0.03 5.24 11.75
C LYS A 155 0.50 5.20 13.21
N SER A 156 -0.39 4.81 14.11
CA SER A 156 -0.13 4.78 15.57
C SER A 156 0.76 3.63 16.02
N SER A 157 0.94 2.59 15.19
CA SER A 157 1.68 1.38 15.54
C SER A 157 2.89 1.13 14.63
N PHE A 158 3.07 1.96 13.59
CA PHE A 158 4.09 1.75 12.58
C PHE A 158 5.48 1.80 13.18
N ASP A 159 6.17 0.67 13.12
CA ASP A 159 7.58 0.52 13.38
C ASP A 159 8.14 -0.33 12.24
N VAL A 160 8.98 0.30 11.42
CA VAL A 160 9.49 -0.31 10.20
C VAL A 160 10.33 -1.54 10.50
N GLU A 161 11.13 -1.51 11.56
CA GLU A 161 11.99 -2.63 11.93
C GLU A 161 11.12 -3.79 12.43
N SER A 162 10.10 -3.52 13.25
CA SER A 162 9.17 -4.55 13.70
C SER A 162 8.35 -5.19 12.56
N VAL A 163 8.03 -4.44 11.50
CA VAL A 163 7.31 -4.98 10.34
C VAL A 163 8.23 -5.85 9.49
N VAL A 164 9.46 -5.39 9.25
CA VAL A 164 10.48 -6.14 8.50
C VAL A 164 10.84 -7.43 9.24
N ASP A 165 11.07 -7.38 10.55
CA ASP A 165 11.40 -8.55 11.37
C ASP A 165 10.29 -9.61 11.36
N ALA A 166 9.03 -9.20 11.27
CA ALA A 166 7.89 -10.11 11.21
C ALA A 166 7.70 -10.77 9.83
N ALA A 167 8.33 -10.21 8.80
CA ALA A 167 8.30 -10.73 7.45
C ALA A 167 9.38 -11.81 7.19
N GLY A 168 10.39 -11.90 8.05
CA GLY A 168 11.53 -12.83 7.97
C GLY A 168 11.40 -14.12 8.77
#